data_AF-A0A8T3WDB2-F1
#
_entry.id   AF-A0A8T3WDB2-F1
#
_cell.length_a   1.000
_cell.length_b   1.000
_cell.length_c   1.000
_cell.angle_alpha   90.00
_cell.angle_beta   90.00
_cell.angle_gamma   90.00
#
_symmetry.space_group_name_H-M   'P 1'
#
loop_
_entity.id
_entity.type
_entity.pdbx_description
1 polymer ?
#
loop_
_entity_poly.entity_id
_entity_poly.type
_entity_poly.pdbx_seq_one_letter_code
_entity_poly.pdbx_strand_id
1 'polypeptide(L)'
;MKKVLMYKGKYENLFYDVSTEELKSESFLKLFNFLDRDVIAYVNLTSDEKEPICSFCNNSGKVSSTNCGITRQLDCPDCGGNIKRDRQYYKNNVKPEREYYNKAKTGDADAAIRLLNHRKKYQYEEWEIYDIQ
;
A
#
# COMPACT_ATOMS: atom_id res chain seq x y z
N MET A 1 14.09 23.51 -17.89
CA MET A 1 13.51 23.77 -16.55
C MET A 1 13.93 22.64 -15.65
N LYS A 2 14.47 22.97 -14.48
CA LYS A 2 14.87 21.95 -13.50
C LYS A 2 13.63 21.55 -12.71
N LYS A 3 13.42 20.25 -12.51
CA LYS A 3 12.32 19.73 -11.69
C LYS A 3 12.88 19.00 -10.49
N VAL A 4 12.28 19.20 -9.32
CA VAL A 4 12.73 18.56 -8.08
C VAL A 4 11.56 17.91 -7.37
N LEU A 5 11.73 16.65 -6.99
CA LEU A 5 10.90 15.95 -6.03
C LEU A 5 11.38 16.31 -4.63
N MET A 6 10.54 17.00 -3.86
CA MET A 6 10.78 17.27 -2.45
C MET A 6 9.91 16.35 -1.61
N TYR A 7 10.53 15.60 -0.70
CA TYR A 7 9.86 14.90 0.39
C TYR A 7 9.99 15.74 1.67
N LYS A 8 8.87 15.95 2.37
CA LYS A 8 8.78 16.62 3.66
C LYS A 8 8.55 15.57 4.74
N GLY A 9 9.65 15.10 5.33
CA GLY A 9 9.60 14.19 6.46
C GLY A 9 9.50 14.93 7.79
N LYS A 10 9.17 14.19 8.86
CA LYS A 10 9.17 14.71 10.23
C LYS A 10 10.57 15.13 10.70
N TYR A 11 11.62 14.51 10.17
CA TYR A 11 13.00 14.67 10.65
C TYR A 11 13.95 15.24 9.59
N GLU A 12 13.66 15.07 8.30
CA GLU A 12 14.51 15.55 7.22
C GLU A 12 13.69 15.86 5.97
N ASN A 13 14.09 16.90 5.25
CA ASN A 13 13.60 17.20 3.90
C ASN A 13 14.58 16.64 2.88
N LEU A 14 14.07 15.82 1.97
CA LEU A 14 14.88 15.22 0.91
C LEU A 14 14.53 15.84 -0.44
N PHE A 15 15.54 16.03 -1.28
CA PHE A 15 15.40 16.64 -2.59
C PHE A 15 16.05 15.75 -3.64
N TYR A 16 15.29 15.41 -4.67
CA TYR A 16 15.75 14.60 -5.78
C TYR A 16 15.49 15.28 -7.11
N ASP A 17 16.45 15.22 -8.03
CA ASP A 17 16.28 15.74 -9.38
C ASP A 17 15.34 14.84 -10.18
N VAL A 18 14.29 15.41 -10.77
CA VAL A 18 13.32 14.70 -11.61
C VAL A 18 13.14 15.38 -12.96
N SER A 19 14.19 16.05 -13.44
CA SER A 19 14.17 16.83 -14.68
C SER A 19 14.03 15.97 -15.94
N THR A 20 14.33 14.68 -15.87
CA THR A 20 14.08 13.69 -16.94
C THR A 20 13.24 12.52 -16.41
N GLU A 21 12.64 11.71 -17.31
CA GLU A 21 11.87 10.53 -16.90
C GLU A 21 12.74 9.45 -16.25
N GLU A 22 14.01 9.32 -16.64
CA GLU A 22 14.98 8.43 -16.00
C GLU A 22 15.28 8.91 -14.57
N LEU A 23 15.61 10.19 -14.40
CA LEU A 23 15.88 10.80 -13.10
C LEU A 23 14.66 10.74 -12.19
N LYS A 24 13.47 10.93 -12.74
CA LYS A 24 12.19 10.76 -12.04
C LYS A 24 12.01 9.34 -11.53
N SER A 25 12.17 8.34 -12.39
CA SER A 25 12.05 6.93 -12.02
C SER A 25 13.04 6.54 -10.91
N GLU A 26 14.31 6.94 -11.08
CA GLU A 26 15.36 6.70 -10.08
C GLU A 26 15.06 7.39 -8.76
N SER A 27 14.59 8.63 -8.80
CA SER A 27 14.27 9.43 -7.61
C SER A 27 13.10 8.86 -6.81
N PHE A 28 12.05 8.40 -7.49
CA PHE A 28 10.93 7.74 -6.80
C PHE A 28 11.32 6.41 -6.18
N LEU A 29 12.20 5.64 -6.81
CA LEU A 29 12.77 4.44 -6.20
C LEU A 29 13.66 4.77 -5.00
N LYS A 30 14.48 5.83 -5.08
CA LYS A 30 15.27 6.30 -3.94
C LYS A 30 14.40 6.70 -2.76
N LEU A 31 13.34 7.48 -3.01
CA LEU A 31 12.38 7.87 -1.97
C LEU A 31 11.68 6.64 -1.37
N PHE A 32 11.22 5.72 -2.21
CA PHE A 32 10.63 4.45 -1.74
C PHE A 32 11.59 3.68 -0.83
N ASN A 33 12.85 3.51 -1.24
CA ASN A 33 13.84 2.78 -0.46
C ASN A 33 14.15 3.45 0.88
N PHE A 34 14.23 4.79 0.90
CA PHE A 34 14.38 5.56 2.14
C PHE A 34 13.19 5.32 3.08
N LEU A 35 11.96 5.38 2.56
CA LEU A 35 10.76 5.15 3.36
C LEU A 35 10.65 3.69 3.86
N ASP A 36 11.07 2.72 3.06
CA ASP A 36 11.08 1.30 3.42
C ASP A 36 12.11 0.99 4.52
N ARG A 37 13.32 1.53 4.40
CA ARG A 37 14.45 1.14 5.26
C ARG A 37 14.62 2.04 6.47
N ASP A 38 14.56 3.36 6.26
CA ASP A 38 14.95 4.34 7.26
C ASP A 38 13.75 4.85 8.06
N VAL A 39 12.59 4.99 7.41
CA VAL A 39 11.33 5.40 8.06
C VAL A 39 10.47 4.20 8.48
N ILE A 40 10.70 3.03 7.89
CA ILE A 40 9.95 1.79 8.17
C ILE A 40 8.44 1.96 7.90
N ALA A 41 8.11 2.78 6.89
CA ALA A 41 6.73 3.16 6.58
C ALA A 41 5.86 1.96 6.17
N TYR A 42 6.47 0.95 5.53
CA TYR A 42 5.75 -0.18 4.92
C TYR A 42 5.67 -1.43 5.82
N VAL A 43 5.94 -1.31 7.13
CA VAL A 43 5.92 -2.47 8.05
C VAL A 43 4.60 -3.25 7.99
N ASN A 44 3.48 -2.55 7.85
CA ASN A 44 2.17 -3.18 7.72
C ASN A 44 2.02 -4.03 6.44
N LEU A 45 2.73 -3.67 5.36
CA LEU A 45 2.71 -4.42 4.11
C LEU A 45 3.62 -5.65 4.15
N THR A 46 4.66 -5.63 4.99
CA THR A 46 5.59 -6.75 5.19
C THR A 46 5.06 -7.85 6.09
N SER A 47 4.06 -7.55 6.94
CA SER A 47 3.50 -8.55 7.84
C SER A 47 2.71 -9.62 7.07
N ASP A 48 2.73 -10.85 7.56
CA ASP A 48 1.83 -11.93 7.13
C ASP A 48 0.38 -11.65 7.57
N GLU A 49 -0.08 -10.39 7.56
CA GLU A 49 -1.50 -10.07 7.69
C GLU A 49 -2.25 -10.80 6.59
N LYS A 50 -2.82 -11.95 7.00
CA LYS A 50 -3.71 -12.79 6.21
C LYS A 50 -5.00 -12.02 6.02
N GLU A 51 -5.70 -12.31 4.92
CA GLU A 51 -7.07 -11.81 4.75
C GLU A 51 -7.86 -12.03 6.06
N PRO A 52 -8.65 -11.05 6.53
CA PRO A 52 -9.41 -11.20 7.76
C PRO A 52 -10.24 -12.49 7.68
N ILE A 53 -9.92 -13.42 8.58
CA ILE A 53 -10.59 -14.71 8.70
C ILE A 53 -11.73 -14.54 9.69
N CYS A 54 -12.88 -15.11 9.35
CA CYS A 54 -13.97 -15.30 10.29
C CYS A 54 -13.48 -16.15 11.47
N SER A 55 -13.36 -15.55 12.65
CA SER A 55 -12.91 -16.24 13.88
C SER A 55 -13.81 -17.42 14.27
N PHE A 56 -15.09 -17.39 13.88
CA PHE A 56 -16.04 -18.49 14.10
C PHE A 56 -15.88 -19.66 13.14
N CYS A 57 -15.50 -19.40 11.89
CA CYS A 57 -15.55 -20.40 10.83
C CYS A 57 -14.17 -20.76 10.26
N ASN A 58 -13.09 -20.14 10.76
CA ASN A 58 -11.67 -20.42 10.51
C ASN A 58 -11.27 -20.61 9.03
N ASN A 59 -12.14 -20.19 8.09
CA ASN A 59 -12.00 -20.44 6.68
C ASN A 59 -11.51 -19.17 5.98
N SER A 60 -10.23 -19.17 5.62
CA SER A 60 -9.63 -18.21 4.72
C SER A 60 -10.06 -18.50 3.28
N GLY A 61 -11.28 -18.10 2.92
CA GLY A 61 -11.62 -17.81 1.52
C GLY A 61 -11.69 -18.96 0.51
N LYS A 62 -11.81 -20.23 0.91
CA LYS A 62 -12.35 -21.27 0.02
C LYS A 62 -13.68 -21.74 0.57
N VAL A 63 -14.68 -21.72 -0.29
CA VAL A 63 -16.05 -22.16 -0.02
C VAL A 63 -16.00 -23.66 0.29
N SER A 64 -15.76 -24.05 1.55
CA SER A 64 -16.05 -25.41 2.00
C SER A 64 -17.53 -25.46 2.32
N SER A 65 -18.30 -25.82 1.30
CA SER A 65 -19.68 -26.22 1.40
C SER A 65 -19.80 -27.42 2.33
N THR A 66 -19.98 -27.22 3.63
CA THR A 66 -20.71 -28.23 4.41
C THR A 66 -21.30 -27.79 5.74
N ASN A 67 -20.91 -26.68 6.38
CA ASN A 67 -21.60 -26.26 7.63
C ASN A 67 -21.91 -24.76 7.78
N CYS A 68 -21.66 -23.94 6.77
CA CYS A 68 -22.24 -22.60 6.69
C CYS A 68 -23.25 -22.61 5.53
N GLY A 69 -24.46 -23.09 5.81
CA GLY A 69 -25.52 -23.37 4.84
C GLY A 69 -26.15 -22.15 4.17
N ILE A 70 -25.38 -21.11 3.87
CA ILE A 70 -25.87 -19.89 3.24
C ILE A 70 -25.12 -19.72 1.93
N THR A 71 -25.73 -20.28 0.89
CA THR A 71 -25.24 -20.35 -0.50
C THR A 71 -25.20 -18.99 -1.22
N ARG A 72 -25.42 -17.88 -0.53
CA ARG A 72 -25.14 -16.55 -1.05
C ARG A 72 -24.49 -15.70 0.02
N GLN A 73 -23.34 -15.14 -0.35
CA GLN A 73 -22.68 -14.02 0.31
C GLN A 73 -23.70 -12.96 0.73
N LEU A 74 -24.34 -13.00 1.90
CA LEU A 74 -25.02 -11.83 2.46
C LEU A 74 -25.10 -11.86 3.99
N ASP A 75 -25.49 -12.99 4.58
CA ASP A 75 -25.84 -12.97 5.99
C ASP A 75 -25.27 -14.21 6.68
N CYS A 76 -24.10 -14.10 7.30
CA CYS A 76 -23.79 -15.02 8.40
C CYS A 76 -24.18 -14.26 9.68
N PRO A 77 -25.39 -14.45 10.21
CA PRO A 77 -25.87 -13.71 11.37
C PRO A 77 -25.01 -13.99 12.63
N ASP A 78 -24.40 -15.17 12.71
CA ASP A 78 -23.47 -15.54 13.80
C ASP A 78 -22.07 -14.94 13.62
N CYS A 79 -21.72 -14.54 12.40
CA CYS A 79 -20.47 -13.87 12.07
C CYS A 79 -20.71 -12.34 12.12
N GLY A 80 -20.79 -11.76 13.33
CA GLY A 80 -21.06 -10.33 13.56
C GLY A 80 -20.54 -9.42 12.45
N GLY A 81 -21.46 -8.71 11.77
CA GLY A 81 -21.39 -8.25 10.38
C GLY A 81 -20.27 -7.30 9.91
N ASN A 82 -19.11 -7.27 10.56
CA ASN A 82 -17.98 -6.40 10.20
C ASN A 82 -16.95 -7.04 9.25
N ILE A 83 -16.88 -8.37 9.16
CA ILE A 83 -15.88 -9.09 8.33
C ILE A 83 -15.93 -8.68 6.85
N LYS A 84 -17.10 -8.31 6.33
CA LYS A 84 -17.23 -7.86 4.93
C LYS A 84 -16.64 -6.50 4.69
N ARG A 85 -16.84 -5.56 5.62
CA ARG A 85 -16.26 -4.22 5.52
C ARG A 85 -14.75 -4.33 5.61
N ASP A 86 -14.25 -5.16 6.52
CA ASP A 86 -12.81 -5.39 6.71
C ASP A 86 -12.19 -6.10 5.51
N ARG A 87 -12.86 -7.11 4.93
CA ARG A 87 -12.39 -7.80 3.72
C ARG A 87 -12.43 -6.92 2.49
N GLN A 88 -13.47 -6.11 2.33
CA GLN A 88 -13.57 -5.17 1.23
C GLN A 88 -12.50 -4.07 1.36
N TYR A 89 -12.29 -3.55 2.56
CA TYR A 89 -11.21 -2.61 2.87
C TYR A 89 -9.84 -3.22 2.57
N TYR A 90 -9.57 -4.45 3.03
CA TYR A 90 -8.33 -5.18 2.74
C TYR A 90 -8.11 -5.37 1.23
N LYS A 91 -9.14 -5.82 0.50
CA LYS A 91 -9.06 -6.02 -0.96
C LYS A 91 -8.85 -4.74 -1.74
N ASN A 92 -9.46 -3.64 -1.30
CA ASN A 92 -9.42 -2.38 -2.03
C ASN A 92 -8.18 -1.54 -1.71
N ASN A 93 -7.62 -1.66 -0.50
CA ASN A 93 -6.53 -0.79 -0.04
C ASN A 93 -5.25 -1.58 0.22
N VAL A 94 -5.30 -2.63 1.04
CA VAL A 94 -4.09 -3.34 1.50
C VAL A 94 -3.51 -4.24 0.41
N LYS A 95 -4.36 -4.99 -0.32
CA LYS A 95 -3.89 -5.92 -1.35
C LYS A 95 -3.18 -5.21 -2.51
N PRO A 96 -3.73 -4.14 -3.13
CA PRO A 96 -3.04 -3.40 -4.19
C PRO A 96 -1.76 -2.74 -3.68
N GLU A 97 -1.77 -2.16 -2.47
CA GLU A 97 -0.55 -1.61 -1.86
C GLU A 97 0.56 -2.66 -1.72
N ARG A 98 0.22 -3.87 -1.26
CA ARG A 98 1.19 -4.96 -1.11
C ARG A 98 1.75 -5.42 -2.47
N GLU A 99 0.92 -5.45 -3.51
CA GLU A 99 1.38 -5.75 -4.87
C GLU A 99 2.34 -4.68 -5.40
N TYR A 100 2.03 -3.39 -5.20
CA TYR A 100 2.94 -2.31 -5.58
C TYR A 100 4.24 -2.34 -4.78
N TYR A 101 4.15 -2.59 -3.48
CA TYR A 101 5.31 -2.73 -2.60
C TYR A 101 6.28 -3.83 -3.08
N ASN A 102 5.75 -5.02 -3.37
CA ASN A 102 6.57 -6.14 -3.84
C ASN A 102 7.25 -5.85 -5.18
N LYS A 103 6.58 -5.15 -6.09
CA LYS A 103 7.17 -4.74 -7.37
C LYS A 103 8.22 -3.64 -7.17
N ALA A 104 7.95 -2.64 -6.34
CA ALA A 104 8.88 -1.57 -6.01
C ALA A 104 10.17 -2.11 -5.36
N LYS A 105 10.06 -3.11 -4.47
CA LYS A 105 11.21 -3.85 -3.90
C LYS A 105 12.12 -4.46 -4.98
N THR A 106 11.56 -4.85 -6.11
CA THR A 106 12.30 -5.42 -7.25
C THR A 106 12.80 -4.36 -8.24
N GLY A 107 12.61 -3.07 -7.95
CA GLY A 107 13.07 -1.95 -8.79
C GLY A 107 12.03 -1.41 -9.77
N ASP A 108 10.76 -1.77 -9.65
CA ASP A 108 9.69 -1.21 -10.48
C ASP A 108 9.34 0.22 -10.01
N ALA A 109 9.83 1.22 -10.74
CA ALA A 109 9.60 2.62 -10.43
C ALA A 109 8.12 3.04 -10.53
N ASP A 110 7.37 2.48 -11.47
CA ASP A 110 5.95 2.78 -11.63
C ASP A 110 5.15 2.26 -10.43
N ALA A 111 5.50 1.08 -9.94
CA ALA A 111 4.92 0.54 -8.72
C ALA A 111 5.27 1.40 -7.50
N ALA A 112 6.51 1.88 -7.38
CA ALA A 112 6.91 2.80 -6.33
C ALA A 112 6.09 4.10 -6.36
N ILE A 113 5.95 4.71 -7.54
CA ILE A 113 5.13 5.92 -7.74
C ILE A 113 3.67 5.68 -7.33
N ARG A 114 3.08 4.55 -7.72
CA ARG A 114 1.69 4.21 -7.37
C ARG A 114 1.52 4.04 -5.86
N LEU A 115 2.44 3.33 -5.21
CA LEU A 115 2.42 3.15 -3.76
C LEU A 115 2.54 4.48 -3.02
N LEU A 116 3.52 5.31 -3.40
CA LEU A 116 3.77 6.62 -2.81
C LEU A 116 2.58 7.57 -2.99
N ASN A 117 1.93 7.56 -4.16
CA ASN A 117 0.71 8.33 -4.39
C ASN A 117 -0.46 7.85 -3.53
N HIS A 118 -0.63 6.52 -3.40
CA HIS A 118 -1.68 5.95 -2.57
C HIS A 118 -1.51 6.37 -1.10
N ARG A 119 -0.26 6.36 -0.60
CA ARG A 119 0.06 6.66 0.79
C ARG A 119 0.16 8.12 1.16
N LYS A 120 0.39 9.01 0.20
CA LYS A 120 0.31 10.47 0.40
C LYS A 120 -0.99 10.89 1.10
N LYS A 121 -2.08 10.13 0.89
CA LYS A 121 -3.40 10.40 1.49
C LYS A 121 -3.55 9.90 2.95
N TYR A 122 -2.77 8.92 3.38
CA TYR A 122 -3.09 8.14 4.59
C TYR A 122 -2.01 8.14 5.68
N GLN A 123 -0.74 8.42 5.36
CA GLN A 123 0.36 8.17 6.30
C GLN A 123 1.33 9.34 6.52
N TYR A 124 0.88 10.58 6.32
CA TYR A 124 1.69 11.80 6.58
C TYR A 124 3.02 11.86 5.80
N GLU A 125 3.11 11.13 4.68
CA GLU A 125 4.22 11.20 3.74
C GLU A 125 3.92 12.26 2.70
N GLU A 126 4.33 13.49 2.98
CA GLU A 126 4.16 14.59 2.03
C GLU A 126 5.34 14.64 1.07
N TRP A 127 5.07 14.49 -0.22
CA TRP A 127 6.02 14.77 -1.27
C TRP A 127 5.36 15.49 -2.43
N GLU A 128 6.11 16.36 -3.10
CA GLU A 128 5.63 17.18 -4.22
C GLU A 128 6.76 17.42 -5.23
N ILE A 129 6.37 17.64 -6.49
CA ILE A 129 7.29 18.02 -7.57
C ILE A 129 7.18 19.53 -7.80
N TYR A 130 8.31 20.21 -7.81
CA TYR A 130 8.41 21.64 -8.06
C TYR A 130 9.22 21.93 -9.32
N ASP A 131 8.78 22.91 -10.08
CA ASP A 131 9.58 23.53 -11.15
C ASP A 131 10.47 24.62 -10.53
N ILE A 132 11.78 24.52 -10.74
CA ILE A 132 12.76 25.49 -10.27
C ILE A 132 13.28 26.26 -11.47
N GLN A 133 13.27 27.60 -11.35
CA GLN A 133 13.78 28.55 -12.34
C GLN A 133 15.30 28.52 -12.43
#